data_AF-A0A1V2LKM6-F1
#
_entry.id   AF-A0A1V2LKM6-F1
#
_cell.length_a   1.000
_cell.length_b   1.000
_cell.length_c   1.000
_cell.angle_alpha   90.00
_cell.angle_beta   90.00
_cell.angle_gamma   90.00
#
_symmetry.space_group_name_H-M   'P 1'
#
loop_
_entity.id
_entity.type
_entity.pdbx_description
1 polymer ?
#
loop_
_entity_poly.entity_id
_entity_poly.type
_entity_poly.pdbx_seq_one_letter_code
_entity_poly.pdbx_strand_id
1 'polypeptide(L)'
;MYDDFDFVMILTGGIGNTIVLNHLRYFLDYRSTKSIQSNSSVKIQVLHVDRFSQRLAYLKEKIQSLITLNVSHDVKVDLHNTSHQGHVNIREYLKKYIEHIETEYPTGIRRVAVISCGPAKFNDVSRHACVELQKKIVDNTIVTYISDPFEW
;
A
#
# COMPACT_ATOMS: atom_id res chain seq x y z
N MET A 1 -1.49 -13.73 -5.02
CA MET A 1 -1.16 -12.65 -4.06
C MET A 1 -2.43 -11.98 -3.56
N TYR A 2 -3.18 -11.28 -4.41
CA TYR A 2 -4.38 -10.54 -3.96
C TYR A 2 -5.55 -11.42 -3.47
N ASP A 3 -5.53 -12.73 -3.72
CA ASP A 3 -6.54 -13.67 -3.20
C ASP A 3 -6.49 -13.86 -1.67
N ASP A 4 -5.33 -13.63 -1.05
CA ASP A 4 -5.11 -13.93 0.37
C ASP A 4 -5.31 -12.71 1.29
N PHE A 5 -5.52 -11.53 0.71
CA PHE A 5 -5.54 -10.25 1.44
C PHE A 5 -6.78 -9.43 1.12
N ASP A 6 -7.37 -8.82 2.15
CA ASP A 6 -8.46 -7.86 2.02
C ASP A 6 -7.93 -6.46 1.70
N PHE A 7 -6.73 -6.15 2.19
CA PHE A 7 -6.05 -4.87 2.00
C PHE A 7 -4.60 -5.10 1.58
N VAL A 8 -4.11 -4.27 0.67
CA VAL A 8 -2.69 -4.25 0.29
C VAL A 8 -2.18 -2.82 0.35
N MET A 9 -1.08 -2.65 1.07
CA MET A 9 -0.43 -1.36 1.24
C MET A 9 0.95 -1.39 0.58
N ILE A 10 1.17 -0.44 -0.33
CA ILE A 10 2.38 -0.31 -1.12
C ILE A 10 3.13 0.92 -0.62
N LEU A 11 4.21 0.70 0.11
CA LEU A 11 5.09 1.73 0.65
C LEU A 11 6.32 1.84 -0.23
N THR A 12 6.52 2.97 -0.88
CA THR A 12 7.64 3.13 -1.82
C THR A 12 8.38 4.44 -1.60
N GLY A 13 9.68 4.43 -1.92
CA GLY A 13 10.53 5.62 -1.82
C GLY A 13 11.50 5.77 -2.98
N GLY A 14 11.65 7.00 -3.49
CA GLY A 14 12.61 7.32 -4.55
C GLY A 14 12.32 6.59 -5.86
N ILE A 15 13.21 5.67 -6.27
CA ILE A 15 13.05 4.95 -7.55
C ILE A 15 11.91 3.91 -7.55
N GLY A 16 11.27 3.66 -6.40
CA GLY A 16 10.16 2.72 -6.24
C GLY A 16 8.87 3.04 -7.00
N ASN A 17 8.83 4.09 -7.82
CA ASN A 17 7.68 4.44 -8.68
C ASN A 17 7.24 3.28 -9.58
N THR A 18 8.20 2.53 -10.12
CA THR A 18 7.93 1.39 -11.01
C THR A 18 7.15 0.29 -10.29
N ILE A 19 7.44 0.05 -9.02
CA ILE A 19 6.77 -0.96 -8.19
C ILE A 19 5.30 -0.59 -7.99
N VAL A 20 5.01 0.69 -7.71
CA VAL A 20 3.62 1.17 -7.62
C VAL A 20 2.86 0.86 -8.90
N LEU A 21 3.41 1.23 -10.06
CA LEU A 21 2.73 1.02 -11.34
C LEU A 21 2.54 -0.46 -11.67
N ASN A 22 3.52 -1.31 -11.36
CA ASN A 22 3.44 -2.74 -11.62
C ASN A 22 2.37 -3.42 -10.75
N HIS A 23 2.31 -3.12 -9.44
CA HIS A 23 1.27 -3.66 -8.57
C HIS A 23 -0.12 -3.17 -8.97
N LEU A 24 -0.26 -1.90 -9.34
CA LEU A 24 -1.55 -1.39 -9.80
C LEU A 24 -2.01 -2.09 -11.09
N ARG A 25 -1.11 -2.33 -12.05
CA ARG A 25 -1.45 -3.12 -13.26
C ARG A 25 -1.87 -4.54 -12.91
N TYR A 26 -1.10 -5.23 -12.08
CA TYR A 26 -1.45 -6.59 -11.65
C TYR A 26 -2.80 -6.61 -10.93
N PHE A 27 -3.09 -5.60 -10.10
CA PHE A 27 -4.40 -5.47 -9.44
C PHE A 27 -5.54 -5.29 -10.45
N LEU A 28 -5.36 -4.47 -11.49
CA LEU A 28 -6.34 -4.29 -12.55
C LEU A 28 -6.57 -5.60 -13.33
N ASP A 29 -5.50 -6.31 -13.68
CA ASP A 29 -5.56 -7.60 -14.36
C ASP A 29 -6.30 -8.64 -13.49
N TYR A 30 -5.97 -8.69 -12.20
CA TYR A 30 -6.67 -9.51 -11.20
C TYR A 30 -8.16 -9.19 -11.13
N ARG A 31 -8.54 -7.91 -11.13
CA ARG A 31 -9.95 -7.49 -11.12
C ARG A 31 -10.67 -7.86 -12.40
N SER A 32 -10.01 -7.80 -13.55
CA SER A 32 -10.59 -8.16 -14.84
C SER A 32 -10.81 -9.66 -15.01
N THR A 33 -9.99 -10.49 -14.35
CA THR A 33 -10.00 -11.96 -14.50
C THR A 33 -10.89 -12.67 -13.48
N LYS A 34 -11.20 -12.06 -12.34
CA LYS A 34 -12.20 -12.59 -11.40
C LYS A 34 -13.61 -12.41 -11.96
N SER A 35 -14.09 -13.44 -12.65
CA SER A 35 -15.39 -13.50 -13.36
C SER A 35 -16.64 -13.50 -12.46
N ILE A 36 -16.49 -13.42 -11.13
CA ILE A 36 -17.63 -13.42 -10.20
C ILE A 36 -17.35 -12.40 -9.11
N GLN A 37 -18.35 -11.55 -8.88
CA GLN A 37 -18.49 -10.58 -7.80
C GLN A 37 -18.38 -11.24 -6.41
N SER A 38 -17.22 -11.80 -6.06
CA SER A 38 -16.95 -12.14 -4.67
C SER A 38 -16.84 -10.82 -3.91
N ASN A 39 -17.75 -10.61 -2.94
CA ASN A 39 -17.95 -9.40 -2.13
C ASN A 39 -16.71 -8.89 -1.33
N SER A 40 -15.51 -9.40 -1.55
CA SER A 40 -14.27 -8.83 -1.02
C SER A 40 -13.53 -8.08 -2.13
N SER A 41 -13.87 -6.80 -2.37
CA SER A 41 -13.02 -5.95 -3.20
C SER A 41 -11.75 -5.65 -2.41
N VAL A 42 -10.64 -6.22 -2.87
CA VAL A 42 -9.33 -5.93 -2.28
C VAL A 42 -9.06 -4.44 -2.42
N LYS A 43 -8.67 -3.79 -1.33
CA LYS A 43 -8.39 -2.35 -1.30
C LYS A 43 -6.89 -2.10 -1.30
N ILE A 44 -6.45 -1.15 -2.11
CA ILE A 44 -5.05 -0.76 -2.26
C ILE A 44 -4.83 0.61 -1.62
N GLN A 45 -3.85 0.69 -0.73
CA GLN A 45 -3.32 1.96 -0.23
C GLN A 45 -1.88 2.13 -0.72
N VAL A 46 -1.60 3.22 -1.44
CA VAL A 46 -0.25 3.57 -1.86
C VAL A 46 0.25 4.73 -1.01
N LEU A 47 1.46 4.58 -0.47
CA LEU A 47 2.27 5.69 -0.01
C LEU A 47 3.55 5.71 -0.83
N HIS A 48 3.77 6.80 -1.57
CA HIS A 48 5.03 7.02 -2.27
C HIS A 48 5.72 8.29 -1.76
N VAL A 49 6.98 8.16 -1.36
CA VAL A 49 7.79 9.27 -0.86
C VAL A 49 8.92 9.60 -1.85
N ASP A 50 9.03 10.87 -2.24
CA ASP A 50 10.16 11.36 -3.04
C ASP A 50 10.59 12.76 -2.55
N ARG A 51 11.80 13.16 -2.90
CA ARG A 51 12.33 14.53 -2.70
C ARG A 51 12.04 15.45 -3.88
N PHE A 52 11.76 14.89 -5.06
CA PHE A 52 11.56 15.60 -6.31
C PHE A 52 10.07 15.70 -6.68
N SER A 53 9.50 16.91 -6.62
CA SER A 53 8.09 17.16 -6.96
C SER A 53 7.70 16.68 -8.35
N GLN A 54 8.61 16.80 -9.33
CA GLN A 54 8.36 16.37 -10.71
C GLN A 54 8.14 14.86 -10.82
N ARG A 55 8.84 14.04 -10.01
CA ARG A 55 8.67 12.59 -10.00
C ARG A 55 7.32 12.19 -9.39
N LEU A 56 6.90 12.90 -8.33
CA LEU A 56 5.58 12.73 -7.75
C LEU A 56 4.47 13.11 -8.74
N ALA A 57 4.62 14.23 -9.45
CA ALA A 57 3.67 14.65 -10.47
C ALA A 57 3.57 13.62 -11.60
N TYR A 58 4.70 13.14 -12.11
CA TYR A 58 4.74 12.08 -13.12
C TYR A 58 4.04 10.80 -12.66
N LEU A 59 4.34 10.33 -11.43
CA LEU A 59 3.67 9.15 -10.88
C LEU A 59 2.16 9.38 -10.76
N LYS A 60 1.73 10.55 -10.29
CA LYS A 60 0.32 10.93 -10.19
C LYS A 60 -0.40 10.81 -11.54
N GLU A 61 0.16 11.38 -12.59
CA GLU A 61 -0.40 11.32 -13.94
C GLU A 61 -0.50 9.87 -14.43
N LYS A 62 0.55 9.06 -14.23
CA LYS A 62 0.54 7.65 -14.64
C LYS A 62 -0.51 6.86 -13.88
N ILE A 63 -0.64 7.06 -12.58
CA ILE A 63 -1.68 6.39 -11.78
C ILE A 63 -3.07 6.81 -12.25
N GLN A 64 -3.31 8.11 -12.47
CA GLN A 64 -4.58 8.61 -12.99
C GLN A 64 -4.93 8.04 -14.37
N SER A 65 -3.93 7.77 -15.22
CA SER A 65 -4.16 7.11 -16.51
C SER A 65 -4.48 5.62 -16.40
N LEU A 66 -4.12 4.98 -15.28
CA LEU A 66 -4.36 3.55 -15.03
C LEU A 66 -5.67 3.30 -14.28
N ILE A 67 -6.01 4.15 -13.30
CA ILE A 67 -7.19 3.97 -12.45
C ILE A 67 -8.44 4.46 -13.19
N THR A 68 -9.26 3.52 -13.65
CA THR A 68 -10.58 3.78 -14.23
C THR A 68 -11.62 4.08 -13.14
N LEU A 69 -12.73 4.74 -13.51
CA LEU A 69 -13.79 5.16 -12.57
C LEU A 69 -14.37 4.00 -11.72
N ASN A 70 -14.36 2.79 -12.24
CA ASN A 70 -14.89 1.58 -11.58
C ASN A 70 -13.98 1.01 -10.47
N VAL A 71 -12.73 1.44 -10.34
CA VAL A 71 -11.78 0.97 -9.30
C VAL A 71 -11.21 2.11 -8.45
N SER A 72 -11.63 3.35 -8.70
CA SER A 72 -11.15 4.54 -7.99
C SER A 72 -11.45 4.53 -6.49
N HIS A 73 -12.51 3.83 -6.07
CA HIS A 73 -12.88 3.66 -4.66
C HIS A 73 -12.09 2.54 -3.96
N ASP A 74 -11.46 1.65 -4.73
CA ASP A 74 -10.63 0.55 -4.22
C ASP A 74 -9.17 0.98 -4.05
N VAL A 75 -8.74 2.09 -4.66
CA VAL A 75 -7.33 2.52 -4.67
C VAL A 75 -7.18 3.94 -4.10
N LYS A 76 -6.46 4.07 -2.99
CA LYS A 76 -6.09 5.35 -2.39
C LYS A 76 -4.59 5.58 -2.52
N VAL A 77 -4.20 6.83 -2.82
CA VAL A 77 -2.81 7.18 -3.15
C VAL A 77 -2.37 8.44 -2.41
N ASP A 78 -1.35 8.29 -1.59
CA ASP A 78 -0.69 9.38 -0.87
C ASP A 78 0.71 9.59 -1.46
N LEU A 79 0.93 10.77 -2.06
CA LEU A 79 2.22 11.17 -2.64
C LEU A 79 2.85 12.23 -1.74
N HIS A 80 3.95 11.89 -1.08
CA HIS A 80 4.58 12.74 -0.06
C HIS A 80 5.91 13.32 -0.53
N ASN A 81 6.06 14.64 -0.40
CA ASN A 81 7.28 15.34 -0.76
C ASN A 81 8.16 15.59 0.46
N THR A 82 9.21 14.79 0.60
CA THR A 82 10.13 14.85 1.74
C THR A 82 10.92 16.16 1.84
N SER A 83 11.12 16.88 0.74
CA SER A 83 11.84 18.16 0.74
C SER A 83 11.02 19.31 1.31
N HIS A 84 9.69 19.22 1.27
CA HIS A 84 8.78 20.30 1.71
C HIS A 84 8.08 19.96 3.01
N GLN A 85 7.79 18.67 3.24
CA GLN A 85 6.93 18.20 4.34
C GLN A 85 7.71 17.38 5.39
N GLY A 86 9.04 17.26 5.23
CA GLY A 86 9.88 16.44 6.09
C GLY A 86 9.70 14.94 5.86
N HIS A 87 10.33 14.12 6.71
CA HIS A 87 10.24 12.66 6.60
C HIS A 87 8.89 12.14 7.10
N VAL A 88 8.31 11.17 6.38
CA VAL A 88 7.11 10.45 6.85
C VAL A 88 7.49 9.52 8.00
N ASN A 89 6.74 9.58 9.09
CA ASN A 89 6.79 8.58 10.15
C ASN A 89 6.03 7.32 9.71
N ILE A 90 6.73 6.38 9.08
CA ILE A 90 6.14 5.15 8.53
C ILE A 90 5.42 4.31 9.60
N ARG A 91 5.97 4.26 10.83
CA ARG A 91 5.33 3.53 11.94
C ARG A 91 3.95 4.11 12.27
N GLU A 92 3.87 5.43 12.38
CA GLU A 92 2.62 6.12 12.67
C GLU A 92 1.63 6.04 11.49
N TYR A 93 2.13 6.14 10.26
CA TYR A 93 1.32 5.99 9.05
C TYR A 93 0.67 4.60 8.99
N LEU A 94 1.46 3.55 9.15
CA LEU A 94 0.99 2.16 9.21
C LEU A 94 -0.05 1.98 10.31
N LYS A 95 0.24 2.47 11.52
CA LYS A 95 -0.68 2.37 12.67
C LYS A 95 -2.03 3.02 12.36
N LYS A 96 -2.05 4.26 11.86
CA LYS A 96 -3.28 4.97 11.51
C LYS A 96 -4.08 4.25 10.43
N TYR A 97 -3.41 3.65 9.46
CA TYR A 97 -4.08 2.88 8.41
C TYR A 97 -4.76 1.63 8.96
N ILE A 98 -4.09 0.90 9.87
CA ILE A 98 -4.70 -0.27 10.53
C ILE A 98 -5.87 0.15 11.43
N GLU A 99 -5.73 1.20 12.23
CA GLU A 99 -6.82 1.74 13.07
C GLU A 99 -8.04 2.16 12.22
N HIS A 100 -7.79 2.73 11.03
CA HIS A 100 -8.84 3.08 10.09
C HIS A 100 -9.56 1.84 9.55
N ILE A 101 -8.83 0.78 9.18
CA ILE A 101 -9.42 -0.50 8.77
C ILE A 101 -10.29 -1.09 9.89
N GLU A 102 -9.80 -1.11 11.12
CA GLU A 102 -10.52 -1.64 12.27
C GLU A 102 -11.79 -0.85 12.59
N THR A 103 -11.76 0.46 12.36
CA THR A 103 -12.92 1.35 12.55
C THR A 103 -13.95 1.18 11.44
N GLU A 104 -13.52 1.11 10.18
CA GLU A 104 -14.42 1.01 9.02
C GLU A 104 -14.97 -0.41 8.82
N TYR A 105 -14.20 -1.43 9.22
CA TYR A 105 -14.53 -2.85 9.05
C TYR A 105 -14.44 -3.60 10.40
N PRO A 106 -15.31 -3.29 11.37
CA PRO A 106 -15.16 -3.73 12.76
C PRO A 106 -15.40 -5.23 13.02
N THR A 107 -15.84 -6.00 12.01
CA THR A 107 -16.25 -7.40 12.20
C THR A 107 -15.50 -8.37 11.29
N GLY A 108 -15.02 -9.48 11.86
CA GLY A 108 -14.37 -10.55 11.12
C GLY A 108 -12.87 -10.30 10.87
N ILE A 109 -12.18 -11.34 10.42
CA ILE A 109 -10.73 -11.31 10.21
C ILE A 109 -10.41 -10.45 8.98
N ARG A 110 -9.42 -9.57 9.09
CA ARG A 110 -8.89 -8.74 8.01
C ARG A 110 -7.43 -9.03 7.77
N ARG A 111 -7.04 -9.32 6.53
CA ARG A 111 -5.67 -9.61 6.15
C ARG A 111 -5.09 -8.44 5.37
N VAL A 112 -4.04 -7.83 5.91
CA VAL A 112 -3.36 -6.67 5.34
C VAL A 112 -1.97 -7.09 4.88
N ALA A 113 -1.70 -6.99 3.58
CA ALA A 113 -0.35 -7.10 3.04
C ALA A 113 0.34 -5.73 3.08
N VAL A 114 1.61 -5.72 3.47
CA VAL A 114 2.46 -4.53 3.40
C VAL A 114 3.68 -4.84 2.53
N ILE A 115 3.78 -4.15 1.41
CA ILE A 115 4.88 -4.26 0.45
C ILE A 115 5.72 -2.99 0.60
N SER A 116 7.04 -3.12 0.74
CA SER A 116 7.92 -1.96 0.89
C SER A 116 9.09 -2.00 -0.10
N CYS A 117 9.23 -0.94 -0.90
CA CYS A 117 10.33 -0.77 -1.83
C CYS A 117 10.90 0.66 -1.76
N GLY A 118 11.98 0.82 -1.02
CA GLY A 118 12.74 2.06 -0.94
C GLY A 118 14.17 1.83 -0.46
N PRO A 119 14.85 2.89 0.01
CA PRO A 119 16.17 2.77 0.63
C PRO A 119 16.18 1.76 1.78
N ALA A 120 17.32 1.13 2.07
CA ALA A 120 17.43 0.07 3.10
C ALA A 120 16.78 0.45 4.44
N LYS A 121 17.06 1.66 4.94
CA LYS A 121 16.47 2.17 6.19
C LYS A 121 14.95 2.33 6.13
N PHE A 122 14.39 2.68 4.98
CA PHE A 122 12.94 2.77 4.77
C PHE A 122 12.28 1.38 4.87
N ASN A 123 12.88 0.39 4.23
CA ASN A 123 12.39 -0.99 4.26
C ASN A 123 12.52 -1.59 5.67
N ASP A 124 13.64 -1.34 6.36
CA ASP A 124 13.83 -1.76 7.75
C ASP A 124 12.78 -1.17 8.68
N VAL A 125 12.55 0.15 8.62
CA VAL A 125 11.50 0.79 9.45
C VAL A 125 10.12 0.21 9.13
N SER A 126 9.81 -0.02 7.86
CA SER A 126 8.55 -0.64 7.43
C SER A 126 8.38 -2.04 8.03
N ARG A 127 9.40 -2.90 7.88
CA ARG A 127 9.43 -4.27 8.41
C ARG A 127 9.26 -4.30 9.93
N HIS A 128 10.03 -3.47 10.65
CA HIS A 128 9.95 -3.38 12.10
C HIS A 128 8.57 -2.90 12.58
N ALA A 129 7.99 -1.91 11.91
CA ALA A 129 6.65 -1.43 12.23
C ALA A 129 5.58 -2.51 12.01
N CYS A 130 5.66 -3.30 10.93
CA CYS A 130 4.76 -4.44 10.72
C CYS A 130 4.88 -5.50 11.84
N VAL A 131 6.09 -5.83 12.28
CA VAL A 131 6.30 -6.78 13.39
C VAL A 131 5.74 -6.24 14.70
N GLU A 132 5.91 -4.95 14.98
CA GLU A 132 5.33 -4.32 16.17
C GLU A 132 3.80 -4.31 16.13
N LEU A 133 3.21 -4.04 14.97
CA LEU A 133 1.76 -4.11 14.77
C LEU A 133 1.29 -5.55 14.99
N GLN A 134 1.97 -6.55 14.42
CA GLN A 134 1.65 -7.96 14.64
C GLN A 134 1.62 -8.36 16.12
N LYS A 135 2.59 -7.89 16.91
CA LYS A 135 2.66 -8.16 18.36
C LYS A 135 1.54 -7.50 19.16
N LYS A 136 0.98 -6.41 18.64
CA LYS A 136 -0.09 -5.63 19.29
C LYS A 136 -1.48 -6.03 18.81
N ILE A 137 -1.61 -6.99 17.89
CA ILE A 137 -2.92 -7.42 17.38
C ILE A 137 -3.72 -8.02 18.53
N VAL A 138 -4.75 -7.27 18.90
CA VAL A 138 -5.95 -7.71 19.60
C VAL A 138 -7.07 -7.47 18.56
N ASP A 139 -8.07 -8.35 18.48
CA ASP A 139 -9.36 -8.02 17.83
C ASP A 139 -9.59 -8.17 16.30
N ASN A 140 -8.78 -8.93 15.53
CA ASN A 140 -9.10 -9.52 14.18
C ASN A 140 -8.29 -9.04 12.93
N THR A 141 -7.35 -8.08 13.02
CA THR A 141 -6.55 -7.64 11.85
C THR A 141 -5.17 -8.29 11.79
N ILE A 142 -4.88 -9.09 10.76
CA ILE A 142 -3.59 -9.75 10.51
C ILE A 142 -2.77 -8.92 9.52
N VAL A 143 -1.70 -8.30 9.97
CA VAL A 143 -0.75 -7.55 9.12
C VAL A 143 0.39 -8.47 8.70
N THR A 144 0.74 -8.52 7.42
CA THR A 144 1.83 -9.34 6.87
C THR A 144 2.78 -8.48 6.05
N TYR A 145 4.06 -8.45 6.43
CA TYR A 145 5.09 -7.81 5.61
C TYR A 145 5.53 -8.76 4.49
N ILE A 146 5.49 -8.29 3.24
CA ILE A 146 5.89 -9.05 2.07
C ILE A 146 7.23 -8.51 1.59
N SER A 147 8.26 -9.35 1.73
CA SER A 147 9.56 -9.11 1.11
C SER A 147 9.48 -9.55 -0.34
N ASP A 148 9.17 -8.62 -1.24
CA ASP A 148 9.47 -8.85 -2.65
C ASP A 148 10.97 -8.60 -2.86
N PRO A 149 11.72 -9.55 -3.45
CA PRO A 149 13.09 -9.31 -3.87
C PRO A 149 13.07 -8.31 -5.01
N PHE A 150 13.22 -7.02 -4.70
CA PHE A 150 13.44 -6.00 -5.71
C PHE A 150 14.92 -6.06 -6.11
N GLU A 151 15.24 -6.92 -7.06
CA GLU A 151 16.53 -6.90 -7.76
C GLU A 151 16.64 -5.56 -8.50
N TRP A 152 17.69 -4.79 -8.18
CA TRP A 152 17.97 -3.47 -8.74
C TRP A 152 18.91 -3.57 -9.94
#